data_AF-A0A0Q8ZQL3-F1
#
_entry.id   AF-A0A0Q8ZQL3-F1
#
_cell.length_a   1.000
_cell.length_b   1.000
_cell.length_c   1.000
_cell.angle_alpha   90.00
_cell.angle_beta   90.00
_cell.angle_gamma   90.00
#
_symmetry.space_group_name_H-M   'P 1'
#
loop_
_entity.id
_entity.type
_entity.pdbx_description
1 polymer ?
#
loop_
_entity_poly.entity_id
_entity_poly.type
_entity_poly.pdbx_seq_one_letter_code
_entity_poly.pdbx_strand_id
1 'polypeptide(L)' 'MTTTETRKLSAIAAEINEVWPKVYFAALPYLEAMSELTSITDSYYQDSAEDIVRRFVLNAATWRGEDARRIKAELKGMYR' A
#
# COMPACT_ATOMS: atom_id res chain seq x y z
N MET A 1 22.42 9.34 13.82
CA MET A 1 21.29 8.41 13.68
C MET A 1 20.55 8.81 12.42
N THR A 2 20.65 8.03 11.36
CA THR A 2 19.82 8.24 10.16
C THR A 2 18.45 7.66 10.45
N THR A 3 17.47 8.50 10.73
CA THR A 3 16.06 8.12 10.65
C THR A 3 15.82 7.70 9.20
N THR A 4 15.63 6.41 8.95
CA THR A 4 15.18 5.94 7.64
C THR A 4 13.79 6.52 7.44
N GLU A 5 13.66 7.53 6.56
CA GLU A 5 12.34 8.09 6.26
C GLU A 5 11.46 7.01 5.64
N THR A 6 10.31 6.78 6.28
CA THR A 6 9.29 5.87 5.76
C THR A 6 8.75 6.46 4.46
N ARG A 7 8.72 5.65 3.40
CA ARG A 7 8.20 6.06 2.09
C ARG A 7 6.71 6.41 2.19
N LYS A 8 6.29 7.43 1.44
CA LYS A 8 4.89 7.84 1.38
C LYS A 8 4.00 6.73 0.80
N LEU A 9 2.80 6.56 1.33
CA LEU A 9 1.82 5.60 0.78
C LEU A 9 1.50 5.88 -0.70
N SER A 10 1.36 7.15 -1.08
CA SER A 10 1.15 7.55 -2.47
C SER A 10 2.29 7.17 -3.40
N ALA A 11 3.54 7.21 -2.94
CA ALA A 11 4.70 6.76 -3.71
C ALA A 11 4.72 5.23 -3.87
N ILE A 12 4.29 4.48 -2.84
CA ILE A 12 4.14 3.03 -2.93
C ILE A 12 3.02 2.67 -3.92
N ALA A 13 1.91 3.40 -3.87
CA ALA A 13 0.78 3.20 -4.79
C ALA A 13 1.17 3.43 -6.25
N ALA A 14 1.98 4.47 -6.53
CA ALA A 14 2.52 4.74 -7.85
C ALA A 14 3.37 3.56 -8.36
N GLU A 15 4.29 3.05 -7.55
CA GLU A 15 5.11 1.89 -7.92
C GLU A 15 4.24 0.65 -8.19
N ILE A 16 3.23 0.38 -7.36
CA ILE A 16 2.32 -0.76 -7.56
C ILE A 16 1.64 -0.69 -8.94
N ASN A 17 1.21 0.49 -9.38
CA ASN A 17 0.61 0.67 -10.70
C ASN A 17 1.59 0.35 -11.85
N GLU A 18 2.88 0.63 -11.66
CA GLU A 18 3.93 0.33 -12.64
C GLU A 18 4.23 -1.17 -12.70
N VAL A 19 4.37 -1.83 -11.55
CA VAL A 19 4.81 -3.24 -11.47
C VAL A 19 3.65 -4.25 -11.46
N TRP A 20 2.41 -3.78 -11.30
CA TRP A 20 1.21 -4.60 -11.32
C TRP A 20 0.12 -3.98 -12.22
N PRO A 21 0.33 -3.90 -13.55
CA PRO A 21 -0.52 -3.15 -14.47
C PRO A 21 -1.97 -3.65 -14.57
N LYS A 22 -2.23 -4.90 -14.16
CA LYS A 22 -3.58 -5.47 -14.08
C LYS A 22 -3.91 -5.81 -12.63
N VAL A 23 -4.10 -4.75 -11.85
CA VAL A 23 -4.53 -4.84 -10.44
C VAL A 23 -5.82 -5.62 -10.34
N TYR A 24 -5.91 -6.51 -9.35
CA TYR A 24 -7.15 -7.25 -9.08
C TYR A 24 -8.24 -6.28 -8.60
N PHE A 25 -9.45 -6.40 -9.14
CA PHE A 25 -10.52 -5.42 -8.92
C PHE A 25 -10.84 -5.19 -7.44
N ALA A 26 -10.75 -6.22 -6.58
CA ALA A 26 -11.01 -6.06 -5.15
C ALA A 26 -9.89 -5.33 -4.37
N ALA A 27 -8.70 -5.20 -4.96
CA ALA A 27 -7.58 -4.45 -4.39
C ALA A 27 -7.57 -2.98 -4.86
N LEU A 28 -8.21 -2.69 -6.01
CA LEU A 28 -8.14 -1.39 -6.66
C LEU A 28 -8.63 -0.23 -5.78
N PRO A 29 -9.78 -0.29 -5.08
CA PRO A 29 -10.25 0.84 -4.26
C PRO A 29 -9.26 1.22 -3.15
N TYR A 30 -8.58 0.23 -2.57
CA TYR A 30 -7.59 0.47 -1.52
C TYR A 30 -6.29 1.04 -2.08
N LEU A 31 -5.90 0.64 -3.28
CA LEU A 31 -4.75 1.22 -3.98
C LEU A 31 -5.00 2.68 -4.35
N GLU A 32 -6.21 3.01 -4.80
CA GLU A 32 -6.63 4.39 -5.09
C GLU A 32 -6.61 5.24 -3.81
N ALA A 33 -7.16 4.74 -2.71
CA ALA A 33 -7.08 5.44 -1.42
C ALA A 33 -5.63 5.64 -0.96
N MET A 34 -4.74 4.64 -1.12
CA MET A 34 -3.31 4.80 -0.83
C MET A 34 -2.65 5.91 -1.65
N SER A 35 -3.15 6.21 -2.87
CA SER A 35 -2.60 7.27 -3.72
C SER A 35 -2.86 8.68 -3.17
N GLU A 36 -3.84 8.83 -2.28
CA GLU A 36 -4.20 10.09 -1.63
C GLU A 36 -3.58 10.26 -0.23
N LEU A 37 -2.90 9.22 0.27
CA LEU A 37 -2.34 9.20 1.63
C LEU A 37 -0.82 9.43 1.62
N THR A 38 -0.32 10.07 2.67
CA THR A 38 1.12 10.27 2.87
C THR A 38 1.67 9.26 3.87
N SER A 39 1.04 9.10 5.03
CA SER A 39 1.51 8.31 6.17
C SER A 39 0.51 7.24 6.58
N ILE A 40 0.97 6.19 7.27
CA ILE A 40 0.11 5.17 7.89
C ILE A 40 -0.77 5.72 9.02
N THR A 41 -0.44 6.92 9.53
CA THR A 41 -1.19 7.63 10.57
C THR A 41 -2.26 8.57 10.02
N ASP A 42 -2.39 8.68 8.70
CA ASP A 42 -3.39 9.53 8.06
C ASP A 42 -4.79 8.89 8.13
N SER A 43 -5.80 9.66 7.74
CA SER A 43 -7.17 9.19 7.56
C SER A 43 -7.63 9.41 6.13
N TYR A 44 -8.37 8.45 5.59
CA TYR A 44 -9.10 8.54 4.34
C TYR A 44 -10.60 8.60 4.62
N TYR A 45 -11.16 9.81 4.64
CA TYR A 45 -12.52 10.06 5.13
C TYR A 45 -12.73 9.53 6.57
N GLN A 46 -13.48 8.44 6.72
CA GLN A 46 -13.76 7.79 8.00
C GLN A 46 -12.87 6.56 8.27
N ASP A 47 -12.07 6.14 7.30
CA ASP A 47 -11.18 4.99 7.41
C ASP A 47 -9.77 5.44 7.82
N SER A 48 -9.09 4.62 8.62
CA SER A 48 -7.67 4.83 8.94
C SER A 48 -6.79 4.37 7.75
N ALA A 49 -5.66 5.03 7.52
CA ALA A 49 -4.69 4.58 6.53
C ALA A 49 -4.19 3.15 6.82
N GLU A 50 -4.05 2.77 8.10
CA GLU A 50 -3.76 1.39 8.50
C GLU A 50 -4.78 0.39 7.93
N ASP A 51 -6.08 0.65 8.11
CA ASP A 51 -7.13 -0.23 7.61
C ASP A 51 -7.10 -0.33 6.09
N ILE A 52 -6.92 0.79 5.40
CA ILE A 52 -6.77 0.83 3.94
C ILE A 52 -5.61 -0.07 3.49
N VAL A 53 -4.42 0.08 4.08
CA VAL A 53 -3.25 -0.72 3.71
C VAL A 53 -3.46 -2.20 4.03
N ARG A 54 -4.03 -2.52 5.19
CA ARG A 54 -4.34 -3.92 5.58
C ARG A 54 -5.29 -4.57 4.57
N ARG A 55 -6.32 -3.84 4.14
CA ARG A 55 -7.29 -4.30 3.14
C ARG A 55 -6.67 -4.46 1.76
N PHE A 56 -5.80 -3.54 1.33
CA PHE A 56 -5.03 -3.70 0.09
C PHE A 56 -4.23 -5.01 0.11
N VAL A 57 -3.43 -5.23 1.16
CA VAL A 57 -2.56 -6.41 1.28
C VAL A 57 -3.38 -7.71 1.29
N LEU A 58 -4.55 -7.72 1.93
CA LEU A 58 -5.46 -8.87 1.94
C LEU A 58 -5.99 -9.18 0.53
N ASN A 59 -6.40 -8.17 -0.22
CA ASN A 59 -6.98 -8.33 -1.56
C ASN A 59 -5.91 -8.51 -2.66
N ALA A 60 -4.64 -8.19 -2.38
CA ALA A 60 -3.51 -8.40 -3.28
C ALA A 60 -2.93 -9.84 -3.21
N ALA A 61 -3.74 -10.84 -2.86
CA ALA A 61 -3.33 -12.23 -2.76
C ALA A 61 -2.92 -12.86 -4.11
N THR A 62 -3.53 -12.39 -5.21
CA THR A 62 -3.23 -12.84 -6.57
C THR A 62 -1.95 -12.22 -7.14
N TRP A 63 -1.48 -11.10 -6.58
CA TRP A 63 -0.23 -10.48 -6.97
C TRP A 63 0.96 -11.26 -6.42
N ARG A 64 1.84 -11.74 -7.31
CA ARG A 64 2.99 -12.59 -6.98
C ARG A 64 4.23 -12.09 -7.72
N GLY A 65 5.41 -12.51 -7.27
CA GLY A 65 6.69 -12.06 -7.82
C GLY A 65 7.55 -11.37 -6.76
N GLU A 66 8.72 -10.88 -7.19
CA GLU A 66 9.67 -10.20 -6.30
C GLU A 66 9.12 -8.87 -5.78
N ASP A 67 8.60 -8.03 -6.66
CA ASP A 67 7.99 -6.75 -6.29
C ASP A 67 6.81 -6.95 -5.35
N ALA A 68 5.95 -7.93 -5.64
CA ALA A 68 4.83 -8.28 -4.78
C ALA A 68 5.28 -8.66 -3.36
N ARG A 69 6.37 -9.41 -3.21
CA ARG A 69 6.90 -9.79 -1.90
C ARG A 69 7.50 -8.58 -1.18
N ARG A 70 8.34 -7.81 -1.86
CA ARG A 70 9.02 -6.63 -1.32
C ARG A 70 8.02 -5.57 -0.85
N ILE A 71 7.10 -5.15 -1.72
CA ILE A 71 6.15 -4.08 -1.43
C ILE A 71 5.13 -4.53 -0.37
N LYS A 72 4.62 -5.77 -0.42
CA LYS A 72 3.73 -6.26 0.66
C LYS A 72 4.43 -6.38 2.00
N ALA A 73 5.74 -6.67 2.03
CA ALA A 73 6.51 -6.69 3.27
C ALA A 73 6.72 -5.27 3.82
N GLU A 74 7.06 -4.31 2.96
CA GLU A 74 7.16 -2.89 3.30
C GLU A 74 5.86 -2.37 3.90
N LEU A 75 4.73 -2.56 3.21
CA LEU A 75 3.41 -2.15 3.70
C LEU A 75 3.06 -2.79 5.04
N LYS A 76 3.29 -4.10 5.20
CA LYS A 76 3.06 -4.80 6.48
C LYS A 76 3.94 -4.25 7.61
N GLY A 77 5.14 -3.78 7.30
CA GLY A 77 6.05 -3.19 8.28
C GLY A 77 5.56 -1.84 8.83
N MET A 78 4.59 -1.20 8.18
CA MET A 78 4.06 0.09 8.62
C MET A 78 3.03 -0.02 9.76
N TYR A 79 2.36 -1.17 9.91
CA TYR A 79 1.28 -1.39 10.89
C TYR A 79 1.45 -2.66 11.74
N ARG A 80 2.63 -3.29 11.68
CA ARG A 80 2.93 -4.47 12.49
C ARG A 80 3.63 -4.13 13.79
#